data_AF-A0A929PPY4-F1
#
_entry.id   AF-A0A929PPY4-F1
#
_cell.length_a   1.000
_cell.length_b   1.000
_cell.length_c   1.000
_cell.angle_alpha   90.00
_cell.angle_beta   90.00
_cell.angle_gamma   90.00
#
_symmetry.space_group_name_H-M   'P 1'
#
loop_
_entity.id
_entity.type
_entity.pdbx_description
1 polymer ?
#
loop_
_entity_poly.entity_id
_entity_poly.type
_entity_poly.pdbx_seq_one_letter_code
_entity_poly.pdbx_strand_id
1 'polypeptide(L)'
;MEYTLIFKAAVPAIILACASLSVNAQKIDEQKLKLNVSKISNPLQQLQHLDPVTFSYNQDQYKALKLPDGNQYGFLASNLQSQYPGMVYEASKIYNAGKNNSRVAKYDEVRSQDLIPVLVAAVKEQQAEIESLKKELMLLKERSK
;
A
#
# COMPACT_ATOMS: atom_id res chain seq x y z
N MET A 1 9.26 5.75 81.78
CA MET A 1 10.13 6.44 80.80
C MET A 1 9.35 6.46 79.50
N GLU A 2 8.36 7.34 79.40
CA GLU A 2 8.44 8.76 78.98
C GLU A 2 8.11 8.84 77.48
N TYR A 3 6.88 9.28 77.17
CA TYR A 3 6.42 9.64 75.83
C TYR A 3 6.81 11.09 75.57
N THR A 4 7.36 11.39 74.40
CA THR A 4 7.36 12.75 73.85
C THR A 4 6.90 12.73 72.40
N LEU A 5 5.76 13.38 72.18
CA LEU A 5 5.20 13.78 70.90
C LEU A 5 5.90 15.07 70.40
N ILE A 6 5.79 15.30 69.09
CA ILE A 6 5.64 16.59 68.37
C ILE A 6 6.78 17.03 67.42
N PHE A 7 6.43 16.90 66.12
CA PHE A 7 6.68 17.78 64.96
C PHE A 7 8.11 18.17 64.57
N LYS A 8 8.52 17.76 63.35
CA LYS A 8 8.78 18.70 62.22
C LYS A 8 8.38 18.02 60.89
N ALA A 9 7.30 18.54 60.30
CA ALA A 9 6.84 18.21 58.96
C ALA A 9 7.72 18.86 57.89
N ALA A 10 7.63 18.33 56.66
CA ALA A 10 8.26 18.78 55.41
C ALA A 10 9.78 18.52 55.37
N VAL A 11 10.36 17.70 54.50
CA VAL A 11 10.14 17.56 53.05
C VAL A 11 10.70 16.18 52.63
N PRO A 12 9.86 15.19 52.29
CA PRO A 12 10.29 14.23 51.26
C PRO A 12 9.14 14.03 50.27
N ALA A 13 8.72 15.11 49.61
CA ALA A 13 7.64 15.07 48.62
C ALA A 13 8.02 15.77 47.30
N ILE A 14 9.32 15.88 47.00
CA ILE A 14 9.80 16.55 45.77
C ILE A 14 10.81 15.67 45.02
N ILE A 15 10.64 14.34 45.01
CA ILE A 15 11.27 13.49 43.97
C ILE A 15 10.31 12.36 43.55
N LEU A 16 9.00 12.64 43.52
CA LEU A 16 8.03 11.86 42.76
C LEU A 16 7.17 12.77 41.86
N ALA A 17 7.75 13.89 41.45
CA ALA A 17 7.32 14.66 40.29
C ALA A 17 8.24 14.29 39.12
N CYS A 18 8.45 12.99 38.87
CA CYS A 18 8.92 12.57 37.56
C CYS A 18 7.78 12.89 36.60
N ALA A 19 7.96 14.04 35.94
CA ALA A 19 7.18 14.59 34.85
C ALA A 19 6.19 13.59 34.24
N SER A 20 4.90 13.85 34.41
CA SER A 20 3.89 13.41 33.46
C SER A 20 4.24 14.04 32.11
N LEU A 21 5.11 13.36 31.35
CA LEU A 21 5.33 13.67 29.95
C LEU A 21 3.98 13.52 29.24
N SER A 22 3.31 14.64 29.02
CA SER A 22 2.08 14.69 28.24
C SER A 22 2.50 14.44 26.80
N VAL A 23 2.41 13.20 26.34
CA VAL A 23 2.62 12.84 24.95
C VAL A 23 1.46 13.42 24.15
N ASN A 24 1.67 14.59 23.55
CA ASN A 24 0.73 15.15 22.59
C ASN A 24 0.98 14.49 21.23
N ALA A 25 0.06 13.65 20.78
CA ALA A 25 0.08 13.14 19.41
C ALA A 25 -0.15 14.30 18.43
N GLN A 26 0.86 14.67 17.65
CA GLN A 26 0.72 15.69 16.62
C GLN A 26 0.07 15.09 15.37
N LYS A 27 -1.07 15.66 14.94
CA LYS A 27 -1.68 15.32 13.64
C LYS A 27 -0.87 15.98 12.53
N ILE A 28 -0.17 15.18 11.74
CA ILE A 28 0.55 15.66 10.55
C ILE A 28 -0.43 15.71 9.37
N ASP A 29 -0.39 16.81 8.61
CA ASP A 29 -1.14 16.93 7.36
C ASP A 29 -0.52 16.02 6.29
N GLU A 30 -1.35 15.19 5.68
CA GLU A 30 -0.94 14.22 4.67
C GLU A 30 -0.29 14.89 3.46
N GLN A 31 -0.72 16.10 3.08
CA GLN A 31 -0.11 16.86 1.98
C GLN A 31 1.35 17.22 2.26
N LYS A 32 1.75 17.32 3.54
CA LYS A 32 3.13 17.60 3.94
C LYS A 32 4.01 16.34 3.95
N LEU A 33 3.39 15.16 3.98
CA LEU A 33 4.09 13.87 3.96
C LEU A 33 4.45 13.43 2.53
N LYS A 34 3.78 13.96 1.51
CA LYS A 34 4.01 13.60 0.11
C LYS A 34 4.80 14.68 -0.62
N LEU A 35 5.86 14.26 -1.31
CA LEU A 35 6.68 15.11 -2.17
C LEU A 35 6.36 14.82 -3.63
N ASN A 36 6.58 15.79 -4.51
CA ASN A 36 6.44 15.64 -5.97
C ASN A 36 5.07 15.14 -6.45
N VAL A 37 3.99 15.60 -5.80
CA VAL A 37 2.62 15.23 -6.18
C VAL A 37 2.29 15.79 -7.56
N SER A 38 2.05 14.91 -8.52
CA SER A 38 1.69 15.24 -9.89
C SER A 38 0.57 14.34 -10.41
N LYS A 39 -0.07 14.73 -11.52
CA LYS A 39 -1.07 13.90 -12.17
C LYS A 39 -0.40 12.70 -12.84
N ILE A 40 -1.06 11.55 -12.79
CA ILE A 40 -0.66 10.37 -13.57
C ILE A 40 -0.78 10.72 -15.05
N SER A 41 0.32 10.61 -15.79
CA SER A 41 0.42 11.01 -17.19
C SER A 41 0.29 9.78 -18.10
N ASN A 42 -0.48 9.91 -19.19
CA ASN A 42 -0.78 8.85 -20.16
C ASN A 42 -1.24 7.51 -19.54
N PRO A 43 -2.15 7.52 -18.54
CA PRO A 43 -2.52 6.30 -17.82
C PRO A 43 -3.12 5.22 -18.72
N LEU A 44 -3.88 5.56 -19.77
CA LEU A 44 -4.36 4.56 -20.73
C LEU A 44 -3.22 3.85 -21.45
N GLN A 45 -2.26 4.62 -21.98
CA GLN A 45 -1.11 4.05 -22.69
C GLN A 45 -0.32 3.12 -21.77
N GLN A 46 -0.07 3.51 -20.53
CA GLN A 46 0.69 2.67 -19.61
C GLN A 46 -0.03 1.34 -19.31
N LEU A 47 -1.35 1.37 -19.13
CA LEU A 47 -2.15 0.17 -18.86
C LEU A 47 -2.28 -0.76 -20.08
N GLN A 48 -2.25 -0.22 -21.30
CA GLN A 48 -2.27 -1.04 -22.53
C GLN A 48 -1.05 -1.95 -22.68
N HIS A 49 0.06 -1.66 -21.99
CA HIS A 49 1.26 -2.49 -21.99
C HIS A 49 1.25 -3.54 -20.87
N LEU A 50 0.18 -3.63 -20.08
CA LEU A 50 0.06 -4.61 -19.01
C LEU A 50 -0.70 -5.86 -19.47
N ASP A 51 -0.15 -7.02 -19.10
CA ASP A 51 -0.75 -8.32 -19.34
C ASP A 51 -1.34 -8.88 -18.04
N PRO A 52 -2.62 -8.64 -17.74
CA PRO A 52 -3.29 -9.31 -16.63
C PRO A 52 -3.40 -10.81 -16.93
N VAL A 53 -3.10 -11.63 -15.94
CA VAL A 53 -3.14 -13.08 -16.04
C VAL A 53 -4.03 -13.68 -14.96
N THR A 54 -4.47 -14.91 -15.21
CA THR A 54 -5.00 -15.78 -14.16
C THR A 54 -3.97 -16.83 -13.81
N PHE A 55 -3.87 -17.18 -12.53
CA PHE A 55 -2.91 -18.18 -12.08
C PHE A 55 -3.43 -18.92 -10.84
N SER A 56 -2.91 -20.12 -10.64
CA SER A 56 -3.09 -20.87 -9.40
C SER A 56 -1.71 -21.13 -8.79
N TYR A 57 -1.60 -21.08 -7.48
CA TYR A 57 -0.35 -21.40 -6.79
C TYR A 57 -0.07 -22.90 -6.84
N ASN A 58 1.18 -23.28 -7.07
CA ASN A 58 1.61 -24.68 -6.94
C ASN A 58 1.74 -25.06 -5.46
N GLN A 59 0.59 -25.24 -4.81
CA GLN A 59 0.54 -25.58 -3.40
C GLN A 59 1.15 -26.95 -3.12
N ASP A 60 1.09 -27.89 -4.07
CA ASP A 60 1.64 -29.22 -3.86
C ASP A 60 3.15 -29.21 -3.61
N GLN A 61 3.86 -28.40 -4.38
CA GLN A 61 5.30 -28.21 -4.22
C GLN A 61 5.65 -27.29 -3.03
N TYR A 62 4.79 -26.32 -2.70
CA TYR A 62 5.08 -25.27 -1.73
C TYR A 62 4.10 -25.23 -0.54
N LYS A 63 3.63 -26.39 -0.05
CA LYS A 63 2.63 -26.52 1.04
C LYS A 63 2.97 -25.69 2.28
N ALA A 64 4.25 -25.66 2.65
CA ALA A 64 4.73 -24.94 3.83
C ALA A 64 4.51 -23.42 3.76
N LEU A 65 4.35 -22.86 2.55
CA LEU A 65 4.11 -21.44 2.35
C LEU A 65 2.65 -21.05 2.56
N LYS A 66 1.69 -21.98 2.75
CA LYS A 66 0.27 -21.63 2.97
C LYS A 66 -0.25 -20.56 2.00
N LEU A 67 -0.06 -20.83 0.70
CA LEU A 67 -0.46 -19.90 -0.36
C LEU A 67 -1.99 -19.94 -0.53
N PRO A 68 -2.62 -18.87 -1.05
CA PRO A 68 -4.04 -18.84 -1.35
C PRO A 68 -4.47 -19.99 -2.27
N ASP A 69 -5.69 -20.50 -2.04
CA ASP A 69 -6.30 -21.54 -2.87
C ASP A 69 -7.16 -20.97 -3.99
N GLY A 70 -7.32 -21.75 -5.05
CA GLY A 70 -8.08 -21.41 -6.24
C GLY A 70 -7.39 -20.44 -7.19
N ASN A 71 -8.07 -20.19 -8.32
CA ASN A 71 -7.61 -19.26 -9.35
C ASN A 71 -7.61 -17.81 -8.83
N GLN A 72 -6.48 -17.14 -9.03
CA GLN A 72 -6.25 -15.75 -8.72
C GLN A 72 -6.16 -14.94 -10.02
N TYR A 73 -6.52 -13.67 -9.93
CA TYR A 73 -6.22 -12.68 -10.96
C TYR A 73 -5.04 -11.83 -10.49
N GLY A 74 -4.14 -11.49 -11.40
CA GLY A 74 -3.03 -10.60 -11.08
C GLY A 74 -2.08 -10.43 -12.26
N PHE A 75 -0.81 -10.22 -11.94
CA PHE A 75 0.24 -9.99 -12.93
C PHE A 75 1.45 -10.85 -12.59
N LEU A 76 2.21 -11.21 -13.63
CA LEU A 76 3.54 -11.77 -13.44
C LEU A 76 4.50 -10.64 -13.05
N ALA A 77 5.26 -10.85 -11.98
CA ALA A 77 6.26 -9.88 -11.52
C ALA A 77 7.24 -9.50 -12.64
N SER A 78 7.68 -10.47 -13.44
CA SER A 78 8.59 -10.26 -14.58
C SER A 78 8.05 -9.24 -15.60
N ASN A 79 6.76 -9.30 -15.91
CA ASN A 79 6.14 -8.43 -16.93
C ASN A 79 5.90 -7.04 -16.35
N LEU A 80 5.50 -6.97 -15.08
CA LEU A 80 5.22 -5.71 -14.42
C LEU A 80 6.49 -4.94 -14.05
N GLN A 81 7.60 -5.63 -13.71
CA GLN A 81 8.88 -5.02 -13.33
C GLN A 81 9.37 -4.00 -14.37
N SER A 82 9.21 -4.30 -15.66
CA SER A 82 9.66 -3.44 -16.75
C SER A 82 8.86 -2.14 -16.87
N GLN A 83 7.57 -2.16 -16.50
CA GLN A 83 6.66 -1.02 -16.65
C GLN A 83 6.46 -0.25 -15.34
N TYR A 84 6.34 -0.99 -14.22
CA TYR A 84 6.09 -0.48 -12.88
C TYR A 84 6.99 -1.18 -11.85
N PRO A 85 8.30 -0.91 -11.86
CA PRO A 85 9.23 -1.54 -10.93
C PRO A 85 8.89 -1.26 -9.46
N GLY A 86 8.26 -0.11 -9.17
CA GLY A 86 7.82 0.25 -7.82
C GLY A 86 6.64 -0.56 -7.28
N MET A 87 5.96 -1.33 -8.13
CA MET A 87 4.82 -2.18 -7.74
C MET A 87 5.23 -3.64 -7.47
N VAL A 88 6.48 -4.00 -7.75
CA VAL A 88 7.03 -5.32 -7.48
C VAL A 88 7.92 -5.26 -6.24
N TYR A 89 7.79 -6.23 -5.34
CA TYR A 89 8.62 -6.30 -4.15
C TYR A 89 8.99 -7.75 -3.83
N GLU A 90 10.15 -7.94 -3.18
CA GLU A 90 10.54 -9.25 -2.67
C GLU A 90 9.76 -9.53 -1.37
N ALA A 91 8.87 -10.53 -1.42
CA ALA A 91 8.21 -11.05 -0.25
C ALA A 91 9.14 -12.05 0.47
N SER A 92 9.19 -11.97 1.80
CA SER A 92 9.94 -12.91 2.65
C SER A 92 8.98 -13.64 3.57
N LYS A 93 8.86 -14.97 3.41
CA LYS A 93 7.96 -15.81 4.20
C LYS A 93 8.73 -16.84 5.00
N ILE A 94 8.59 -16.77 6.33
CA ILE A 94 9.15 -17.77 7.24
C ILE A 94 8.23 -18.98 7.25
N TYR A 95 8.79 -20.17 7.06
CA TYR A 95 8.05 -21.43 7.17
C TYR A 95 8.86 -22.47 7.95
N ASN A 96 8.13 -23.39 8.60
CA ASN A 96 8.73 -24.47 9.37
C ASN A 96 9.31 -25.52 8.42
N ALA A 97 10.57 -25.89 8.64
CA ALA A 97 11.30 -26.89 7.86
C ALA A 97 11.70 -28.12 8.68
N GLY A 98 11.04 -28.36 9.82
CA GLY A 98 11.28 -29.50 10.71
C GLY A 98 11.18 -29.13 12.19
N LYS A 99 11.50 -30.08 13.08
CA LYS A 99 11.51 -29.84 14.53
C LYS A 99 12.60 -28.82 14.87
N ASN A 100 12.18 -27.66 15.39
CA ASN A 100 13.05 -26.52 15.73
C ASN A 100 13.87 -25.95 14.57
N ASN A 101 13.39 -26.08 13.32
CA ASN A 101 14.05 -25.50 12.15
C ASN A 101 13.07 -24.65 11.33
N SER A 102 13.45 -23.41 11.04
CA SER A 102 12.70 -22.47 10.22
C SER A 102 13.54 -22.01 9.05
N ARG A 103 12.92 -21.88 7.88
CA ARG A 103 13.55 -21.37 6.66
C ARG A 103 12.79 -20.13 6.18
N VAL A 104 13.48 -19.32 5.39
CA VAL A 104 12.90 -18.16 4.71
C VAL A 104 12.79 -18.48 3.23
N ALA A 105 11.58 -18.37 2.68
CA ALA A 105 11.37 -18.31 1.24
C ALA A 105 11.33 -16.84 0.83
N LYS A 106 12.02 -16.51 -0.26
CA LYS A 106 12.01 -15.20 -0.90
C LYS A 106 11.51 -15.35 -2.32
N TYR A 107 10.57 -14.51 -2.72
CA TYR A 107 10.01 -14.51 -4.07
C TYR A 107 9.35 -13.16 -4.37
N ASP A 108 9.29 -12.80 -5.65
CA ASP A 108 8.68 -11.53 -6.07
C ASP A 108 7.16 -11.59 -6.01
N GLU A 109 6.54 -10.56 -5.46
CA GLU A 109 5.11 -10.34 -5.42
C GLU A 109 4.75 -8.98 -6.02
N VAL A 110 3.51 -8.88 -6.51
CA VAL A 110 2.97 -7.68 -7.16
C VAL A 110 1.96 -6.99 -6.25
N ARG A 111 2.14 -5.69 -6.01
CA ARG A 111 1.16 -4.80 -5.36
C ARG A 111 0.09 -4.35 -6.34
N SER A 112 -0.82 -5.28 -6.66
CA SER A 112 -1.90 -5.01 -7.61
C SER A 112 -2.82 -3.86 -7.16
N GLN A 113 -2.92 -3.59 -5.86
CA GLN A 113 -3.71 -2.48 -5.31
C GLN A 113 -3.17 -1.11 -5.74
N ASP A 114 -1.87 -1.00 -5.98
CA ASP A 114 -1.23 0.27 -6.37
C ASP A 114 -1.59 0.66 -7.82
N LEU A 115 -2.15 -0.25 -8.62
CA LEU A 115 -2.70 0.05 -9.95
C LEU A 115 -4.08 0.73 -9.91
N ILE A 116 -4.79 0.70 -8.77
CA ILE A 116 -6.15 1.27 -8.68
C ILE A 116 -6.17 2.77 -9.04
N PRO A 117 -5.27 3.63 -8.52
CA PRO A 117 -5.23 5.04 -8.93
C PRO A 117 -4.92 5.25 -10.41
N VAL A 118 -4.10 4.38 -11.01
CA VAL A 118 -3.78 4.40 -12.45
C VAL A 118 -5.02 4.07 -13.27
N LEU A 119 -5.76 3.02 -12.89
CA LEU A 119 -7.04 2.65 -13.52
C LEU A 119 -8.06 3.77 -13.45
N VAL A 120 -8.20 4.43 -12.29
CA VAL A 120 -9.09 5.59 -12.14
C VAL A 120 -8.68 6.74 -13.06
N ALA A 121 -7.38 7.00 -13.20
CA ALA A 121 -6.89 8.05 -14.10
C ALA A 121 -7.17 7.70 -15.58
N ALA A 122 -6.97 6.44 -15.97
CA ALA A 122 -7.26 5.95 -17.32
C ALA A 122 -8.75 6.00 -17.67
N VAL A 123 -9.64 5.62 -16.76
CA VAL A 123 -11.09 5.73 -16.98
C VAL A 123 -11.51 7.19 -17.18
N LYS A 124 -10.91 8.12 -16.43
CA LYS A 124 -11.16 9.56 -16.61
C LYS A 124 -10.65 10.08 -17.96
N GLU A 125 -9.45 9.66 -18.37
CA GLU A 125 -8.90 9.99 -19.69
C GLU A 125 -9.80 9.46 -20.80
N GLN A 126 -10.21 8.18 -20.71
CA GLN A 126 -11.12 7.55 -21.66
C GLN A 126 -12.48 8.25 -21.74
N GLN A 127 -13.03 8.67 -20.60
CA GLN A 127 -14.29 9.43 -20.57
C GLN A 127 -14.16 10.79 -21.27
N ALA A 128 -13.03 11.48 -21.12
CA ALA A 128 -12.78 12.74 -21.80
C ALA A 128 -12.66 12.54 -23.33
N GLU A 129 -12.01 11.48 -23.79
CA GLU A 129 -11.94 11.12 -25.21
C GLU A 129 -13.34 10.83 -25.78
N ILE A 130 -14.16 10.06 -25.07
CA ILE A 130 -15.55 9.76 -25.48
C ILE A 130 -16.37 11.05 -25.62
N GLU A 131 -16.19 12.01 -24.71
CA GLU A 131 -16.88 13.30 -24.79
C GLU A 131 -16.41 14.15 -25.97
N SER A 132 -15.11 14.13 -26.29
CA SER A 132 -14.58 14.79 -27.49
C SER A 132 -15.17 14.19 -28.76
N LEU A 133 -15.12 12.87 -28.89
CA LEU A 133 -15.65 12.14 -30.06
C LEU A 133 -17.15 12.38 -30.23
N LYS A 134 -17.94 12.42 -29.14
CA LYS A 134 -19.37 12.74 -29.20
C LYS A 134 -19.64 14.14 -29.75
N LYS A 135 -18.84 15.14 -29.34
CA LYS A 135 -18.95 16.52 -29.85
C LYS A 135 -18.61 16.59 -31.34
N GLU A 136 -17.53 15.93 -31.76
CA GLU A 136 -17.15 15.86 -33.18
C GLU A 136 -18.24 15.22 -34.03
N LEU A 137 -18.83 14.12 -33.56
CA LEU A 137 -19.95 13.48 -34.24
C LEU A 137 -21.19 14.38 -34.36
N MET A 138 -21.49 15.19 -33.35
CA MET A 138 -22.59 16.17 -33.43
C MET A 138 -22.31 17.22 -34.50
N LEU A 139 -21.10 17.81 -34.51
CA LEU A 139 -20.70 18.80 -35.50
C LEU A 139 -20.71 18.23 -36.92
N LEU A 140 -20.26 16.99 -37.11
CA LEU A 140 -20.28 16.31 -38.40
C LEU A 140 -21.72 16.06 -38.88
N LYS A 141 -22.61 15.65 -37.99
CA LYS A 141 -24.04 15.46 -38.31
C LYS A 141 -24.71 16.77 -38.72
N GLU A 142 -24.41 17.86 -38.03
CA GLU A 142 -24.90 19.19 -38.40
C GLU A 142 -24.38 19.66 -39.76
N ARG A 143 -23.11 19.40 -40.08
CA ARG A 143 -22.52 19.75 -41.39
C ARG A 143 -23.04 18.90 -42.55
N SER A 144 -23.51 17.70 -42.29
CA SER A 144 -24.05 16.78 -43.30
C SER A 144 -25.52 17.01 -43.64
N LYS A 145 -26.18 17.95 -42.95
CA LYS A 145 -27.60 18.26 -43.09
C LYS A 145 -27.79 19.54 -43.88
#